data_AF-A0A534PAF1-F1
#
_entry.id   AF-A0A534PAF1-F1
#
_cell.length_a   1.000
_cell.length_b   1.000
_cell.length_c   1.000
_cell.angle_alpha   90.00
_cell.angle_beta   90.00
_cell.angle_gamma   90.00
#
_symmetry.space_group_name_H-M   'P 1'
#
loop_
_entity.id
_entity.type
_entity.pdbx_description
1 polymer ?
#
loop_
_entity_poly.entity_id
_entity_poly.type
_entity_poly.pdbx_seq_one_letter_code
_entity_poly.pdbx_strand_id
1 'polypeptide(L)'
;MDDLILNVDALEEANQPFEADLPREFLDEVLRAEPATEFHAAGAAHLAGRATKLGRKVLVQAKATVPLRGQCRRCLKPVSLDEQIDLLRSYVPAGQIRAQHEHRGGTDDAGAVD
;
A
#
# COMPACT_ATOMS: atom_id res chain seq x y z
N MET A 1 -13.67 -0.10 -7.11
CA MET A 1 -12.47 -0.82 -6.65
C MET A 1 -12.92 -1.68 -5.50
N ASP A 2 -12.69 -2.98 -5.58
CA ASP A 2 -12.91 -3.86 -4.43
C ASP A 2 -11.71 -3.73 -3.50
N ASP A 3 -11.97 -3.45 -2.22
CA ASP A 3 -10.91 -3.33 -1.23
C ASP A 3 -10.30 -4.70 -0.95
N LEU A 4 -8.97 -4.81 -1.04
CA LEU A 4 -8.26 -5.99 -0.53
C LEU A 4 -8.28 -5.95 1.01
N ILE A 5 -9.21 -6.71 1.60
CA ILE A 5 -9.34 -6.82 3.06
C ILE A 5 -8.56 -8.05 3.54
N LEU A 6 -7.48 -7.82 4.27
CA LEU A 6 -6.74 -8.87 4.96
C LEU A 6 -7.26 -9.04 6.39
N ASN A 7 -7.90 -10.18 6.67
CA ASN A 7 -8.34 -10.51 8.03
C ASN A 7 -7.14 -11.00 8.86
N VAL A 8 -6.66 -10.14 9.78
CA VAL A 8 -5.49 -10.40 10.63
C VAL A 8 -5.68 -11.57 11.60
N ASP A 9 -6.92 -11.87 11.98
CA ASP A 9 -7.22 -13.00 12.87
C ASP A 9 -7.28 -14.33 12.11
N ALA A 10 -7.57 -14.27 10.80
CA ALA A 10 -7.49 -15.43 9.90
C ALA A 10 -6.06 -15.68 9.39
N LEU A 11 -5.14 -14.70 9.55
CA LEU A 11 -3.72 -14.93 9.32
C LEU A 11 -3.14 -15.72 10.49
N GLU A 12 -2.83 -16.98 10.26
CA GLU A 12 -1.90 -17.72 11.12
C GLU A 12 -0.52 -17.02 11.12
N GLU A 13 0.39 -17.39 12.01
CA GLU A 13 1.78 -16.87 12.01
C GLU A 13 2.56 -17.23 10.72
N ALA A 14 1.91 -17.91 9.78
CA ALA A 14 2.43 -18.31 8.50
C ALA A 14 2.36 -17.20 7.45
N ASN A 15 3.31 -17.28 6.53
CA ASN A 15 3.52 -16.43 5.37
C ASN A 15 2.39 -16.65 4.33
N GLN A 16 1.17 -16.16 4.58
CA GLN A 16 -0.04 -16.47 3.79
C GLN A 16 0.00 -15.81 2.40
N PRO A 17 -0.19 -16.56 1.30
CA PRO A 17 -0.26 -15.97 -0.04
C PRO A 17 -1.57 -15.19 -0.26
N PHE A 18 -1.49 -14.14 -1.07
CA PHE A 18 -2.64 -13.41 -1.59
C PHE A 18 -2.36 -12.88 -2.99
N GLU A 19 -3.44 -12.61 -3.72
CA GLU A 19 -3.41 -11.99 -5.05
C GLU A 19 -4.46 -10.88 -5.10
N ALA A 20 -4.18 -9.84 -5.89
CA ALA A 20 -5.11 -8.75 -6.17
C ALA A 20 -4.80 -8.15 -7.54
N ASP A 21 -5.82 -7.64 -8.22
CA ASP A 21 -5.62 -6.87 -9.43
C ASP A 21 -5.59 -5.37 -9.12
N LEU A 22 -4.62 -4.67 -9.68
CA LEU A 22 -4.51 -3.23 -9.65
C LEU A 22 -5.12 -2.69 -10.96
N PRO A 23 -6.31 -2.05 -10.90
CA PRO A 23 -6.93 -1.52 -12.11
C PRO A 23 -6.07 -0.46 -12.77
N ARG A 24 -6.20 -0.32 -14.09
CA ARG A 24 -5.46 0.69 -14.86
C ARG A 24 -5.67 2.08 -14.29
N GLU A 25 -6.91 2.44 -13.94
CA GLU A 25 -7.27 3.75 -13.41
C GLU A 25 -6.58 4.07 -12.08
N PHE A 26 -6.45 3.08 -11.19
CA PHE A 26 -5.72 3.22 -9.93
C PHE A 26 -4.23 3.49 -10.19
N LEU A 27 -3.63 2.69 -11.08
CA LEU A 27 -2.23 2.84 -11.44
C LEU A 27 -1.96 4.21 -12.08
N ASP A 28 -2.85 4.68 -12.95
CA ASP A 28 -2.74 6.00 -13.56
C ASP A 28 -2.86 7.10 -12.50
N GLU A 29 -3.80 7.00 -11.55
CA GLU A 29 -3.93 7.94 -10.43
C GLU A 29 -2.65 8.03 -9.59
N VAL A 30 -2.05 6.88 -9.24
CA VAL A 30 -0.77 6.82 -8.52
C VAL A 30 0.35 7.50 -9.31
N LEU A 31 0.40 7.29 -10.63
CA LEU A 31 1.40 7.92 -11.52
C LEU A 31 1.19 9.43 -11.70
N ARG A 32 -0.03 9.92 -11.45
CA ARG A 32 -0.39 11.35 -11.47
C ARG A 32 -0.21 12.03 -10.11
N ALA A 33 -0.03 11.27 -9.03
CA ALA A 33 0.21 11.82 -7.70
C ALA A 33 1.51 12.63 -7.63
N GLU A 34 1.62 13.57 -6.68
CA GLU A 34 2.74 14.52 -6.62
C GLU A 34 4.05 13.87 -6.13
N PRO A 35 5.19 14.03 -6.86
CA PRO A 35 5.31 14.71 -8.15
C PRO A 35 4.81 13.84 -9.31
N ALA A 36 3.99 14.42 -10.18
CA ALA A 36 3.43 13.70 -11.31
C ALA A 36 4.54 13.17 -12.22
N THR A 37 4.43 11.89 -12.60
CA THR A 37 5.36 11.26 -13.52
C THR A 37 5.03 11.63 -14.98
N GLU A 38 5.88 11.28 -15.93
CA GLU A 38 5.60 11.42 -17.37
C GLU A 38 4.97 10.17 -18.01
N PHE A 39 4.69 9.14 -17.20
CA PHE A 39 4.20 7.83 -17.66
C PHE A 39 2.73 7.59 -17.31
N HIS A 40 2.01 6.91 -18.20
CA HIS A 40 0.64 6.48 -18.00
C HIS A 40 0.55 4.97 -17.83
N ALA A 41 -0.47 4.51 -17.10
CA ALA A 41 -0.78 3.09 -17.05
C ALA A 41 -1.32 2.62 -18.41
N ALA A 42 -0.65 1.62 -18.99
CA ALA A 42 -1.02 1.02 -20.27
C ALA A 42 -2.03 -0.14 -20.12
N GLY A 43 -2.28 -0.59 -18.88
CA GLY A 43 -3.20 -1.68 -18.55
C GLY A 43 -3.31 -1.88 -17.04
N ALA A 44 -4.06 -2.89 -16.63
CA ALA A 44 -4.08 -3.36 -15.24
C ALA A 44 -2.78 -4.13 -14.93
N ALA A 45 -2.45 -4.26 -13.64
CA ALA A 45 -1.33 -5.07 -13.17
C ALA A 45 -1.82 -6.08 -12.15
N HIS A 46 -1.30 -7.31 -12.24
CA HIS A 46 -1.59 -8.35 -11.25
C HIS A 46 -0.56 -8.30 -10.12
N LEU A 47 -1.04 -8.18 -8.88
CA LEU A 47 -0.24 -8.14 -7.67
C LEU A 47 -0.28 -9.51 -6.99
N ALA A 48 0.88 -10.16 -6.90
CA ALA A 48 1.05 -11.41 -6.16
C ALA A 48 1.93 -11.17 -4.94
N GLY A 49 1.49 -11.62 -3.78
CA GLY A 49 2.18 -11.33 -2.54
C GLY A 49 1.92 -12.31 -1.43
N ARG A 50 2.49 -11.99 -0.27
CA ARG A 50 2.34 -12.73 0.95
C ARG A 50 2.17 -11.78 2.14
N ALA A 51 1.31 -12.17 3.06
CA ALA A 51 1.05 -11.48 4.31
C ALA A 51 1.55 -12.35 5.47
N THR A 52 2.39 -11.78 6.32
CA THR A 52 2.92 -12.46 7.52
C THR A 52 2.50 -11.70 8.76
N LYS A 53 1.88 -12.40 9.71
CA LYS A 53 1.56 -11.84 11.04
C LYS A 53 2.84 -11.77 11.88
N LEU A 54 3.19 -10.58 12.33
CA LEU A 54 4.34 -10.30 13.20
C LEU A 54 3.83 -9.73 14.52
N GLY A 55 3.41 -10.61 15.43
CA GLY A 55 2.75 -10.23 16.68
C GLY A 55 1.46 -9.45 16.42
N ARG A 56 1.49 -8.13 16.64
CA ARG A 56 0.35 -7.21 16.43
C ARG A 56 0.39 -6.46 15.09
N LYS A 57 1.34 -6.78 14.22
CA LYS A 57 1.51 -6.16 12.89
C LYS A 57 1.30 -7.20 11.80
N VAL A 58 0.98 -6.73 10.60
CA VAL A 58 1.02 -7.55 9.39
C VAL A 58 2.06 -6.97 8.45
N LEU A 59 3.01 -7.80 8.02
CA LEU A 59 3.95 -7.48 6.97
C LEU A 59 3.39 -7.98 5.64
N VAL A 60 3.21 -7.08 4.69
CA VAL A 60 2.80 -7.38 3.32
C VAL A 60 4.01 -7.21 2.41
N GLN A 61 4.32 -8.28 1.67
CA GLN A 61 5.36 -8.31 0.65
C GLN A 61 4.72 -8.74 -0.66
N ALA A 62 4.80 -7.92 -1.71
CA ALA A 62 4.16 -8.23 -2.97
C ALA A 62 4.98 -7.72 -4.16
N LYS A 63 4.70 -8.29 -5.34
CA LYS A 63 5.33 -7.91 -6.61
C LYS A 63 4.26 -7.76 -7.67
N ALA A 64 4.49 -6.84 -8.58
CA ALA A 64 3.69 -6.69 -9.80
C ALA A 64 4.58 -6.23 -10.95
N THR A 65 4.18 -6.55 -12.18
CA THR A 65 4.71 -5.94 -13.38
C THR A 65 3.68 -4.94 -13.89
N VAL A 66 4.04 -3.66 -13.90
CA VAL A 66 3.16 -2.57 -14.30
C VAL A 66 3.45 -2.19 -15.74
N PRO A 67 2.49 -2.36 -16.67
CA PRO A 67 2.67 -1.93 -18.04
C PRO A 67 2.49 -0.41 -18.12
N LEU A 68 3.54 0.29 -18.55
CA LEU A 68 3.59 1.74 -18.69
C LEU A 68 3.68 2.17 -20.15
N ARG A 69 3.14 3.36 -20.44
CA ARG A 69 3.36 4.08 -21.69
C ARG A 69 3.84 5.49 -21.41
N GLY A 70 4.82 5.95 -22.17
CA GLY A 70 5.35 7.30 -22.06
C GLY A 70 5.94 7.77 -23.37
N GLN A 71 6.67 8.88 -23.33
CA GLN A 71 7.35 9.44 -24.49
C GLN A 71 8.87 9.35 -24.29
N CYS A 72 9.59 8.87 -25.31
CA CYS A 72 11.05 8.91 -25.27
C CYS A 72 11.55 10.35 -25.36
N ARG A 73 12.31 10.82 -24.37
CA ARG A 73 12.87 12.18 -24.36
C ARG A 73 13.90 12.46 -25.47
N ARG A 74 14.43 11.42 -26.13
CA ARG A 74 15.43 11.57 -27.21
C ARG A 74 14.82 11.64 -28.61
N CYS A 75 13.88 10.75 -28.92
CA CYS A 75 13.30 10.65 -30.26
C CYS A 75 11.82 11.06 -30.34
N LEU A 76 11.22 11.43 -29.19
CA LEU A 76 9.83 11.88 -29.05
C LEU A 76 8.77 10.85 -29.48
N LYS A 77 9.15 9.59 -29.70
CA LYS A 77 8.23 8.52 -30.04
C LYS A 77 7.58 7.92 -28.79
N PRO A 78 6.35 7.39 -28.89
CA PRO A 78 5.75 6.59 -27.83
C PRO A 78 6.62 5.38 -27.49
N VAL A 79 6.76 5.09 -26.20
CA VAL A 79 7.44 3.90 -25.69
C VAL A 79 6.51 3.15 -24.74
N SER A 80 6.66 1.82 -24.73
CA SER A 80 6.02 0.94 -23.74
C SER A 80 7.09 0.29 -22.90
N LEU A 81 6.84 0.19 -21.60
CA LEU A 81 7.77 -0.38 -20.61
C LEU A 81 6.97 -1.31 -19.71
N ASP A 82 7.59 -2.42 -19.31
CA ASP A 82 7.04 -3.31 -18.29
C ASP A 82 7.91 -3.16 -17.03
N GLU A 83 7.45 -2.35 -16.08
CA GLU A 83 8.22 -2.03 -14.88
C GLU A 83 7.88 -2.99 -13.75
N GLN A 84 8.91 -3.65 -13.20
CA GLN A 84 8.73 -4.50 -12.03
C GLN A 84 8.74 -3.64 -10.76
N ILE A 85 7.71 -3.78 -9.95
CA ILE A 85 7.62 -3.12 -8.65
C ILE A 85 7.62 -4.15 -7.52
N ASP A 86 8.30 -3.80 -6.44
CA ASP A 86 8.26 -4.53 -5.17
C ASP A 86 7.54 -3.66 -4.13
N LEU A 87 6.51 -4.21 -3.50
CA LEU A 87 5.78 -3.58 -2.42
C LEU A 87 6.14 -4.22 -1.09
N LEU A 88 6.61 -3.41 -0.15
CA LEU A 88 6.90 -3.81 1.22
C LEU A 88 6.25 -2.82 2.17
N ARG A 89 5.24 -3.26 2.92
CA ARG A 89 4.51 -2.41 3.87
C ARG A 89 4.14 -3.18 5.14
N SER A 90 4.21 -2.49 6.27
CA SER A 90 3.70 -3.00 7.55
C SER A 90 2.42 -2.26 7.92
N TYR A 91 1.39 -3.03 8.28
CA TYR A 91 0.10 -2.53 8.72
C TYR A 91 -0.12 -2.86 10.21
N VAL A 92 -0.82 -1.97 10.90
CA VAL A 92 -1.34 -2.19 12.25
C VAL A 92 -2.88 -2.27 12.18
N PRO A 93 -3.53 -3.16 12.94
CA PRO A 93 -4.98 -3.24 12.96
C PRO A 93 -5.64 -1.92 13.38
N ALA A 94 -6.69 -1.51 12.67
CA ALA A 94 -7.36 -0.21 12.86
C ALA A 94 -7.87 0.02 14.30
N GLY A 95 -8.30 -1.03 15.00
CA GLY A 95 -8.77 -0.94 16.39
C GLY A 95 -7.72 -0.47 17.40
N GLN A 96 -6.43 -0.63 17.10
CA GLN A 96 -5.34 -0.19 17.99
C GLN A 96 -5.02 1.30 17.84
N ILE A 97 -5.32 1.90 16.69
CA ILE A 97 -5.09 3.34 16.48
C ILE A 97 -5.98 4.14 17.44
N ARG A 98 -7.24 3.73 17.65
CA ARG A 98 -8.18 4.39 18.57
C ARG A 98 -7.73 4.34 20.03
N ALA A 99 -7.26 3.17 20.50
CA ALA A 99 -6.84 3.00 21.89
C ALA A 99 -5.62 3.88 22.29
N GLN A 100 -4.72 4.19 21.35
CA GLN A 100 -3.58 5.08 21.63
C GLN A 100 -3.98 6.56 21.74
N HIS A 101 -5.07 6.98 21.09
CA HIS A 101 -5.59 8.34 21.20
C HIS A 101 -6.39 8.54 22.50
N GLU A 102 -7.10 7.52 22.98
CA GLU A 102 -7.88 7.61 24.23
C GLU A 102 -7.00 7.66 25.49
N HIS A 103 -5.79 7.11 25.47
CA HIS A 103 -4.85 7.20 26.61
C HIS A 103 -4.03 8.50 26.69
N ARG A 104 -4.08 9.37 25.68
CA ARG A 104 -3.40 10.68 25.71
C ARG A 104 -4.31 11.85 26.11
N GLY A 105 -5.62 11.64 26.21
CA GLY A 105 -6.61 12.68 26.54
C GLY A 105 -7.08 12.71 27.99
N GLY A 106 -6.40 12.00 28.91
CA GLY A 106 -6.84 11.81 30.29
C GLY A 106 -5.76 12.13 31.31
N THR A 107 -5.20 13.34 31.27
CA THR A 107 -4.49 13.96 32.41
C THR A 107 -4.65 15.47 32.33
N ASP A 108 -5.88 15.92 32.58
CA ASP A 108 -6.12 17.24 33.16
C ASP A 108 -6.59 17.03 34.61
N ASP A 109 -6.04 17.87 35.49
CA ASP A 109 -6.28 18.06 36.93
C ASP A 109 -5.78 17.02 37.96
N ALA A 110 -4.70 17.37 38.67
CA ALA A 110 -4.79 17.92 40.04
C ALA A 110 -3.40 17.99 40.71
N GLY A 111 -2.98 19.20 41.15
CA GLY A 111 -1.81 19.35 42.01
C GLY A 111 -1.29 20.78 42.15
N ALA A 112 -2.07 21.67 42.76
CA ALA A 112 -1.52 22.82 43.47
C ALA A 112 -0.86 22.33 44.78
N VAL A 113 0.32 22.86 45.15
CA VAL A 113 0.60 23.57 46.42
C VAL A 113 2.07 24.01 46.52
N ASP A 114 2.23 25.26 47.00
CA ASP A 114 3.40 26.06 47.46
C ASP A 114 4.59 26.34 46.52
#